data_AF-F6EJW1-F1
#
_entry.id   AF-F6EJW1-F1
#
_cell.length_a   1.000
_cell.length_b   1.000
_cell.length_c   1.000
_cell.angle_alpha   90.00
_cell.angle_beta   90.00
_cell.angle_gamma   90.00
#
_symmetry.space_group_name_H-M   'P 1'
#
loop_
_entity.id
_entity.type
_entity.pdbx_description
1 polymer ?
#
loop_
_entity_poly.entity_id
_entity_poly.type
_entity_poly.pdbx_seq_one_letter_code
_entity_poly.pdbx_strand_id
1 'polypeptide(L)'
;MATLSEPRYGYALLESLSSAGFSVDGNTLYPLLRRLEKQGLLESEWNTDEPRPRKFYRVSALGTAILNDLIDEWRTLNTSIESLSRGGTE
;
A
#
# COMPACT_ATOMS: atom_id res chain seq x y z
N MET A 1 1.42 -1.56 1.80
CA MET A 1 2.25 -0.77 0.86
C MET A 1 3.71 -1.22 0.83
N ALA A 2 4.31 -1.68 1.94
CA ALA A 2 5.61 -2.38 1.92
C ALA A 2 5.65 -3.61 0.97
N THR A 3 4.49 -4.17 0.67
CA THR A 3 4.28 -5.26 -0.30
C THR A 3 4.59 -4.89 -1.76
N LEU A 4 4.69 -3.61 -2.13
CA LEU A 4 4.96 -3.17 -3.52
C LEU A 4 6.40 -2.66 -3.76
N SER A 5 7.31 -2.96 -2.83
CA SER A 5 8.74 -2.68 -2.99
C SER A 5 9.32 -3.40 -4.22
N GLU A 6 8.77 -4.59 -4.51
CA GLU A 6 8.98 -5.36 -5.73
C GLU A 6 7.74 -5.28 -6.63
N PRO A 7 7.89 -5.37 -7.97
CA PRO A 7 6.75 -5.43 -8.87
C PRO A 7 5.80 -6.58 -8.52
N ARG A 8 4.53 -6.27 -8.25
CA ARG A 8 3.51 -7.31 -8.01
C ARG A 8 2.28 -7.12 -8.87
N TYR A 9 1.71 -8.24 -9.27
CA TYR A 9 0.39 -8.29 -9.90
C TYR A 9 -0.70 -8.04 -8.85
N GLY A 10 -1.76 -7.33 -9.23
CA GLY A 10 -2.80 -6.88 -8.30
C GLY A 10 -3.51 -7.99 -7.51
N TYR A 11 -3.59 -9.21 -8.06
CA TYR A 11 -4.13 -10.35 -7.31
C TYR A 11 -3.22 -10.80 -6.16
N ALA A 12 -1.90 -10.86 -6.37
CA ALA A 12 -0.96 -11.18 -5.29
C ALA A 12 -0.99 -10.14 -4.16
N LEU A 13 -1.35 -8.89 -4.50
CA LEU A 13 -1.58 -7.84 -3.51
C LEU A 13 -2.86 -8.08 -2.70
N LEU A 14 -3.95 -8.58 -3.31
CA LEU A 14 -5.16 -8.97 -2.57
C LEU A 14 -4.85 -10.06 -1.54
N GLU A 15 -4.11 -11.10 -1.93
CA GLU A 15 -3.71 -12.19 -1.02
C GLU A 15 -2.85 -11.68 0.13
N SER A 16 -1.91 -10.78 -0.16
CA SER A 16 -1.05 -10.17 0.86
C SER A 16 -1.85 -9.29 1.84
N LEU A 17 -2.82 -8.51 1.34
CA LEU A 17 -3.70 -7.69 2.16
C LEU A 17 -4.61 -8.54 3.04
N SER A 18 -5.20 -9.59 2.47
CA SER A 18 -6.03 -10.55 3.21
C SER A 18 -5.24 -11.23 4.32
N SER A 19 -4.01 -11.67 4.03
CA SER A 19 -3.11 -12.29 5.02
C SER A 19 -2.72 -11.32 6.15
N ALA A 20 -2.71 -10.02 5.88
CA ALA A 20 -2.49 -8.97 6.88
C ALA A 20 -3.77 -8.53 7.61
N GLY A 21 -4.91 -9.20 7.39
CA GLY A 21 -6.18 -8.93 8.06
C GLY A 21 -7.08 -7.89 7.38
N PHE A 22 -6.72 -7.43 6.18
CA PHE A 22 -7.55 -6.49 5.43
C PHE A 22 -8.57 -7.23 4.55
N SER A 23 -9.86 -6.94 4.74
CA SER A 23 -10.92 -7.41 3.84
C SER A 23 -11.10 -6.44 2.68
N VAL A 24 -10.44 -6.72 1.55
CA VAL A 24 -10.48 -5.89 0.34
C VAL A 24 -10.69 -6.80 -0.87
N ASP A 25 -11.57 -6.40 -1.79
CA ASP A 25 -11.81 -7.10 -3.05
C ASP A 25 -11.16 -6.41 -4.26
N GLY A 26 -11.19 -7.06 -5.41
CA GLY A 26 -10.66 -6.50 -6.65
C GLY A 26 -11.40 -5.21 -7.10
N ASN A 27 -12.71 -5.12 -6.86
CA ASN A 27 -13.50 -3.95 -7.25
C ASN A 27 -13.10 -2.69 -6.48
N THR A 28 -12.53 -2.86 -5.29
CA THR A 28 -12.00 -1.77 -4.46
C THR A 28 -10.53 -1.52 -4.76
N LEU A 29 -9.73 -2.59 -4.86
CA LEU A 29 -8.28 -2.48 -5.02
C LEU A 29 -7.89 -1.89 -6.38
N TYR A 30 -8.47 -2.36 -7.49
CA TYR A 30 -8.02 -1.94 -8.82
C TYR A 30 -8.28 -0.46 -9.12
N PRO A 31 -9.43 0.15 -8.77
CA PRO A 31 -9.61 1.59 -8.87
C PRO A 31 -8.62 2.38 -8.01
N LEU A 32 -8.32 1.89 -6.80
CA LEU A 32 -7.33 2.54 -5.93
C LEU A 32 -5.93 2.53 -6.55
N LEU A 33 -5.47 1.39 -7.08
CA LEU A 33 -4.18 1.28 -7.76
C LEU A 33 -4.09 2.23 -8.96
N ARG A 34 -5.14 2.29 -9.78
CA ARG A 34 -5.21 3.24 -10.91
C ARG A 34 -5.16 4.70 -10.46
N ARG A 35 -5.78 5.02 -9.32
CA ARG A 35 -5.74 6.38 -8.76
C ARG A 35 -4.34 6.73 -8.28
N LEU A 36 -3.68 5.84 -7.55
CA LEU A 36 -2.32 6.05 -7.06
C LEU A 36 -1.30 6.17 -8.21
N GLU A 37 -1.49 5.37 -9.28
CA GLU A 37 -0.72 5.50 -10.53
C GLU A 37 -0.93 6.87 -11.18
N LYS A 38 -2.17 7.33 -11.32
CA LYS A 38 -2.47 8.68 -11.86
C LYS A 38 -1.86 9.81 -11.03
N GLN A 39 -1.66 9.59 -9.74
CA GLN A 39 -1.01 10.53 -8.83
C GLN A 39 0.53 10.44 -8.86
N GLY A 40 1.09 9.53 -9.67
CA GLY A 40 2.54 9.31 -9.75
C GLY A 40 3.12 8.58 -8.54
N LEU A 41 2.29 8.00 -7.68
CA LEU A 41 2.72 7.28 -6.48
C LEU A 41 3.04 5.81 -6.77
N LEU A 42 2.50 5.28 -7.86
CA LEU A 42 2.82 3.96 -8.39
C LEU A 42 3.29 4.09 -9.84
N GLU A 43 4.24 3.22 -10.19
CA GLU A 43 4.60 2.90 -11.56
C GLU A 43 3.95 1.58 -11.96
N SER A 44 3.78 1.37 -13.26
CA SER A 44 3.23 0.13 -13.77
C SER A 44 3.90 -0.36 -15.04
N GLU A 45 3.90 -1.67 -15.20
CA GLU A 45 4.46 -2.34 -16.38
C GLU A 45 3.54 -3.48 -16.81
N TRP A 46 3.41 -3.66 -18.12
CA TRP A 46 2.72 -4.81 -18.68
C TRP A 46 3.70 -5.96 -18.85
N ASN A 47 3.47 -7.07 -18.16
CA ASN A 47 4.09 -8.33 -18.50
C ASN A 47 3.28 -9.00 -19.62
N THR A 48 3.93 -9.24 -20.74
CA THR A 48 3.34 -9.87 -21.94
C THR A 48 3.91 -11.26 -22.22
N ASP A 49 4.65 -11.85 -21.27
CA ASP A 49 5.28 -13.16 -21.42
C ASP A 49 4.24 -14.30 -21.37
N GLU A 50 3.07 -14.02 -20.78
CA GLU A 50 1.94 -14.94 -20.70
C GLU A 50 0.85 -14.65 -21.75
N PRO A 51 0.02 -15.65 -22.11
CA PRO A 51 -1.09 -15.50 -23.07
C PRO A 51 -2.10 -14.40 -22.72
N ARG A 52 -2.15 -13.99 -21.45
CA ARG A 52 -2.96 -12.88 -20.97
C ARG A 52 -2.05 -11.84 -20.34
N PRO A 53 -1.87 -10.67 -20.97
CA PRO A 53 -1.05 -9.61 -20.41
C PRO A 53 -1.51 -9.23 -19.00
N ARG A 54 -0.56 -9.11 -18.08
CA ARG A 54 -0.83 -8.73 -16.68
C ARG A 54 -0.13 -7.43 -16.37
N LYS A 55 -0.85 -6.53 -15.69
CA LYS A 55 -0.30 -5.26 -15.23
C LYS A 55 0.32 -5.43 -13.84
N PHE A 56 1.62 -5.19 -13.75
CA PHE A 56 2.36 -5.17 -12.50
C PHE A 56 2.45 -3.72 -12.00
N TYR A 57 2.42 -3.55 -10.69
CA TYR A 57 2.57 -2.26 -10.04
C TYR A 57 3.78 -2.28 -9.13
N ARG A 58 4.46 -1.14 -9.04
CA ARG A 58 5.57 -0.89 -8.11
C ARG A 58 5.40 0.50 -7.51
N VAL A 59 5.82 0.68 -6.27
CA VAL A 59 5.89 2.03 -5.69
C VAL A 59 6.94 2.88 -6.43
N SER A 60 6.58 4.12 -6.78
CA SER A 60 7.52 5.07 -7.38
C SER A 60 8.41 5.70 -6.31
N ALA A 61 9.47 6.41 -6.72
CA ALA A 61 10.30 7.16 -5.77
C ALA A 61 9.48 8.20 -4.96
N LEU A 62 8.54 8.89 -5.62
CA LEU A 62 7.61 9.82 -4.97
C LEU A 62 6.68 9.08 -3.99
N GLY A 63 6.16 7.94 -4.41
CA GLY A 63 5.32 7.10 -3.56
C GLY A 63 6.05 6.60 -2.31
N THR A 64 7.33 6.25 -2.44
CA THR A 64 8.18 5.83 -1.31
C THR A 64 8.40 6.98 -0.32
N ALA A 65 8.68 8.19 -0.81
CA ALA A 65 8.84 9.35 0.06
C ALA A 65 7.57 9.62 0.88
N ILE A 66 6.41 9.71 0.21
CA ILE A 66 5.12 9.96 0.87
C ILE A 66 4.75 8.82 1.83
N LEU A 67 5.05 7.57 1.47
CA LEU A 67 4.81 6.43 2.36
C LEU A 67 5.61 6.55 3.66
N ASN A 68 6.88 6.94 3.58
CA ASN A 68 7.72 7.10 4.77
C ASN A 68 7.18 8.21 5.67
N ASP A 69 6.83 9.37 5.09
CA ASP A 69 6.25 10.50 5.84
C ASP A 69 4.97 10.08 6.57
N LEU A 70 4.07 9.34 5.90
CA LEU A 70 2.84 8.84 6.50
C LEU A 70 3.08 7.85 7.64
N ILE A 71 4.08 6.97 7.50
CA ILE A 71 4.45 6.00 8.54
C ILE A 71 5.00 6.72 9.77
N ASP A 72 5.85 7.73 9.56
CA ASP A 72 6.45 8.51 10.65
C ASP A 72 5.40 9.34 11.39
N GLU A 73 4.47 9.96 10.66
CA GLU A 73 3.34 10.68 11.25
C GLU A 73 2.44 9.72 12.06
N TRP A 74 2.11 8.56 11.49
CA TRP A 74 1.30 7.55 12.19
C TRP A 74 1.97 7.05 13.47
N ARG A 75 3.29 6.81 13.43
CA ARG A 75 4.07 6.40 14.60
C ARG A 75 4.05 7.46 15.70
N THR A 76 4.15 8.72 15.31
CA THR A 76 4.11 9.86 16.24
C THR A 76 2.74 9.98 16.91
N LEU A 77 1.66 9.86 16.13
CA LEU A 77 0.29 9.85 16.64
C LEU A 77 0.06 8.68 17.60
N ASN A 78 0.46 7.47 17.22
CA ASN A 78 0.30 6.28 18.05
C ASN A 78 1.07 6.41 19.39
N THR A 79 2.29 6.93 19.34
CA THR A 79 3.09 7.18 20.55
C THR A 79 2.41 8.18 21.49
N SER A 80 1.82 9.23 20.92
CA SER A 80 1.08 10.24 21.69
C SER A 80 -0.15 9.63 22.35
N ILE A 81 -0.93 8.83 21.62
CA ILE A 81 -2.11 8.13 22.15
C ILE A 81 -1.72 7.14 23.25
N GLU A 82 -0.65 6.36 23.05
CA GLU A 82 -0.11 5.42 24.05
C GLU A 82 0.40 6.11 25.32
N SER A 83 0.89 7.35 25.21
CA SER A 83 1.29 8.13 26.38
C SER A 83 0.08 8.59 27.18
N LEU A 84 -0.98 9.04 26.50
CA LEU A 84 -2.22 9.49 27.13
C LEU A 84 -2.99 8.33 27.77
N SER A 85 -3.02 7.16 27.13
CA SER A 85 -3.71 5.99 27.66
C SER A 85 -3.05 5.42 28.92
N ARG A 86 -1.73 5.60 29.09
CA ARG A 86 -0.99 5.24 30.32
C ARG A 86 -1.11 6.27 31.44
N GLY A 87 -1.43 7.53 31.13
CA GLY A 87 -1.61 8.60 32.10
C GLY A 87 -3.03 8.72 32.69
N GLY A 88 -3.97 7.85 32.30
CA GLY A 88 -5.36 7.87 32.75
C GLY A 88 -5.67 7.02 33.99
N THR A 89 -4.65 6.50 34.69
CA THR A 89 -4.81 5.65 35.89
C THR A 89 -4.27 6.27 37.17
N GLU A 90 -4.21 7.60 37.26
CA GLU A 90 -3.99 8.33 38.52
C GLU A 90 -5.20 9.17 38.90
#